data_AF-A0A4V2Z7W0-F1
#
_entry.id   AF-A0A4V2Z7W0-F1
#
_cell.length_a   1.000
_cell.length_b   1.000
_cell.length_c   1.000
_cell.angle_alpha   90.00
_cell.angle_beta   90.00
_cell.angle_gamma   90.00
#
_symmetry.space_group_name_H-M   'P 1'
#
loop_
_entity.id
_entity.type
_entity.pdbx_description
1 polymer ?
#
loop_
_entity_poly.entity_id
_entity_poly.type
_entity_poly.pdbx_seq_one_letter_code
_entity_poly.pdbx_strand_id
1 'polypeptide(L)'
;MKIFVSICLFLCICAALLAVYVWPNFSQIRHYTEDDLIGLTCEELGEKHEEVIFAYHDASIAHYRRTGAFEDDLGLPKDEVLPFVILMKKFIRDNDLRAFDLSKPFSISTAGLESDFFAKFSDVCASNPSLPAIEAVGQAAKRLKLTPRPATP
;
A
#
# COMPACT_ATOMS: atom_id res chain seq x y z
N MET A 1 22.92 51.80 1.70
CA MET A 1 22.62 50.92 2.86
C MET A 1 21.18 50.39 2.86
N LYS A 2 20.13 51.24 2.79
CA LYS A 2 18.72 50.78 2.83
C LYS A 2 18.33 49.78 1.72
N ILE A 3 18.83 49.96 0.50
CA ILE A 3 18.52 49.07 -0.65
C ILE A 3 19.13 47.68 -0.46
N PHE A 4 20.37 47.59 0.00
CA PHE A 4 21.04 46.30 0.27
C PHE A 4 20.34 45.51 1.39
N VAL A 5 19.89 46.18 2.44
CA VAL A 5 19.09 45.56 3.52
C VAL A 5 17.77 45.02 2.98
N SER A 6 17.11 45.76 2.08
CA SER A 6 15.86 45.34 1.45
C SER A 6 16.03 44.12 0.54
N ILE A 7 17.12 44.06 -0.22
CA ILE A 7 17.43 42.93 -1.12
C ILE A 7 17.75 41.66 -0.30
N CYS A 8 18.54 41.79 0.77
CA CYS A 8 18.83 40.65 1.66
C CYS A 8 17.56 40.12 2.35
N LEU A 9 16.67 41.01 2.82
CA LEU A 9 15.39 40.62 3.40
C LEU A 9 14.51 39.88 2.40
N PHE A 10 14.43 40.37 1.16
CA PHE A 10 13.66 39.70 0.11
C PHE A 10 14.22 38.32 -0.23
N LEU A 11 15.55 38.19 -0.33
CA LEU A 11 16.21 36.90 -0.58
C LEU A 11 15.98 35.90 0.56
N CYS A 12 16.03 36.34 1.82
CA CYS A 12 15.72 35.49 2.97
C CYS A 12 14.26 35.03 2.98
N ILE A 13 13.32 35.90 2.61
CA ILE A 13 11.88 35.54 2.52
C ILE A 13 11.66 34.54 1.38
N CYS A 14 12.28 34.75 0.21
CA CYS A 14 12.20 33.80 -0.90
C CYS A 14 12.81 32.43 -0.53
N ALA A 15 13.95 32.42 0.18
CA ALA A 15 14.57 31.18 0.65
C ALA A 15 13.70 30.46 1.68
N ALA A 16 13.06 31.18 2.60
CA ALA A 16 12.13 30.60 3.57
C ALA A 16 10.87 30.03 2.90
N LEU A 17 10.31 30.74 1.91
CA LEU A 17 9.15 30.26 1.14
C LEU A 17 9.51 29.03 0.28
N LEU A 18 10.69 29.02 -0.34
CA LEU A 18 11.20 27.84 -1.04
C LEU A 18 11.44 26.68 -0.08
N ALA A 19 11.97 26.93 1.12
CA ALA A 19 12.16 25.90 2.13
C ALA A 19 10.83 25.31 2.62
N VAL A 20 9.76 26.10 2.72
CA VAL A 20 8.40 25.64 3.05
C VAL A 20 7.76 24.90 1.87
N TYR A 21 7.97 25.37 0.63
CA TYR A 21 7.44 24.74 -0.58
C TYR A 21 8.12 23.39 -0.89
N VAL A 22 9.43 23.29 -0.62
CA VAL A 22 10.23 22.06 -0.74
C VAL A 22 10.15 21.23 0.54
N TRP A 23 9.55 21.76 1.61
CA TRP A 23 9.30 20.98 2.81
C TRP A 23 8.42 19.81 2.40
N PRO A 24 8.87 18.56 2.62
CA PRO A 24 8.06 17.42 2.28
C PRO A 24 6.75 17.58 3.03
N ASN A 25 5.67 17.73 2.28
CA ASN A 25 4.33 17.61 2.81
C ASN A 25 4.29 16.16 3.28
N PHE A 26 4.53 15.94 4.58
CA PHE A 26 4.46 14.62 5.17
C PHE A 26 2.98 14.25 5.13
N SER A 27 2.53 13.73 3.99
CA SER A 27 1.25 13.04 3.89
C SER A 27 1.33 11.94 4.93
N GLN A 28 0.54 12.08 5.99
CA GLN A 28 0.39 10.99 6.95
C GLN A 28 0.07 9.74 6.15
N ILE A 29 0.83 8.67 6.41
CA ILE A 29 0.64 7.39 5.74
C ILE A 29 -0.84 7.01 5.91
N ARG A 30 -1.56 6.93 4.80
CA ARG A 30 -2.98 6.59 4.84
C ARG A 30 -3.11 5.09 5.11
N HIS A 31 -3.85 4.75 6.15
CA HIS A 31 -4.21 3.37 6.45
C HIS A 31 -5.64 3.11 5.96
N TYR A 32 -5.77 2.29 4.94
CA TYR A 32 -7.07 1.91 4.39
C TYR A 32 -7.75 0.87 5.27
N THR A 33 -9.06 0.98 5.37
CA THR A 33 -9.93 -0.04 5.98
C THR A 33 -10.52 -0.93 4.90
N GLU A 34 -11.17 -2.02 5.30
CA GLU A 34 -11.89 -2.88 4.35
C GLU A 34 -12.97 -2.09 3.59
N ASP A 35 -13.72 -1.24 4.29
CA ASP A 35 -14.82 -0.45 3.71
C ASP A 35 -14.30 0.57 2.68
N ASP A 36 -13.07 1.07 2.83
CA ASP A 36 -12.44 1.95 1.84
C ASP A 36 -12.10 1.23 0.53
N LEU A 37 -11.93 -0.10 0.56
CA LEU A 37 -11.41 -0.89 -0.56
C LEU A 37 -12.49 -1.70 -1.26
N ILE A 38 -13.63 -1.94 -0.61
CA ILE A 38 -14.77 -2.64 -1.21
C ILE A 38 -15.37 -1.78 -2.32
N GLY A 39 -15.63 -2.41 -3.47
CA GLY A 39 -16.22 -1.74 -4.63
C GLY A 39 -15.20 -1.12 -5.58
N LEU A 40 -13.92 -1.08 -5.21
CA LEU A 40 -12.85 -0.66 -6.12
C LEU A 40 -12.65 -1.67 -7.25
N THR A 41 -12.26 -1.16 -8.40
CA THR A 41 -11.66 -1.91 -9.51
C THR A 41 -10.21 -2.30 -9.18
N CYS A 42 -9.64 -3.22 -9.95
CA CYS A 42 -8.24 -3.62 -9.82
C CYS A 42 -7.28 -2.45 -10.07
N GLU A 43 -7.60 -1.54 -10.99
CA GLU A 43 -6.84 -0.33 -11.25
C GLU A 43 -6.83 0.60 -10.03
N GLU A 44 -8.00 0.94 -9.50
CA GLU A 44 -8.12 1.80 -8.31
C GLU A 44 -7.46 1.17 -7.08
N LEU A 45 -7.60 -0.16 -6.90
CA LEU A 45 -6.91 -0.86 -5.83
C LEU A 45 -5.37 -0.79 -6.01
N GLY A 46 -4.89 -0.91 -7.25
CA GLY A 46 -3.50 -0.71 -7.64
C GLY A 46 -2.98 0.66 -7.22
N GLU A 47 -3.70 1.72 -7.57
CA GLU A 47 -3.35 3.09 -7.18
C GLU A 47 -3.25 3.24 -5.66
N LYS A 48 -4.20 2.68 -4.89
CA LYS A 48 -4.17 2.77 -3.42
C LYS A 48 -3.02 1.97 -2.84
N HIS A 49 -2.67 0.85 -3.45
CA HIS A 49 -1.55 0.03 -3.03
C HIS A 49 -0.21 0.76 -3.24
N GLU A 50 -0.04 1.41 -4.40
CA GLU A 50 1.12 2.24 -4.68
C GLU A 50 1.18 3.48 -3.76
N GLU A 51 0.04 4.12 -3.47
CA GLU A 51 -0.06 5.26 -2.55
C GLU A 51 0.54 4.91 -1.16
N VAL A 52 0.22 3.73 -0.63
CA VAL A 52 0.81 3.25 0.65
C VAL A 52 2.32 3.02 0.51
N ILE A 53 2.76 2.32 -0.53
CA ILE A 53 4.18 2.00 -0.74
C ILE A 53 5.01 3.27 -0.85
N PHE A 54 4.58 4.24 -1.65
CA PHE A 54 5.27 5.51 -1.80
C PHE A 54 5.29 6.33 -0.51
N ALA A 55 4.19 6.34 0.25
CA ALA A 55 4.15 7.06 1.53
C ALA A 55 5.19 6.52 2.54
N TYR A 56 5.38 5.19 2.61
CA TYR A 56 6.44 4.59 3.44
C TYR A 56 7.84 4.91 2.92
N HIS A 57 8.06 4.86 1.60
CA HIS A 57 9.34 5.25 1.02
C HIS A 57 9.69 6.72 1.29
N ASP A 58 8.75 7.63 1.12
CA ASP A 58 8.94 9.06 1.38
C ASP A 58 9.21 9.32 2.87
N ALA A 59 8.52 8.61 3.77
CA ALA A 59 8.76 8.70 5.21
C ALA A 59 10.19 8.26 5.58
N SER A 60 10.69 7.17 4.97
CA SER A 60 12.06 6.68 5.17
C SER A 60 13.12 7.66 4.63
N ILE A 61 12.92 8.21 3.43
CA ILE A 61 13.82 9.24 2.88
C ILE A 61 13.87 10.45 3.80
N ALA A 62 12.71 10.90 4.28
CA ALA A 62 12.64 12.06 5.16
C ALA A 62 13.19 11.79 6.57
N HIS A 63 13.11 10.55 7.07
CA HIS A 63 13.84 10.12 8.26
C HIS A 63 15.35 10.21 8.02
N TYR A 64 15.85 9.59 6.94
CA TYR A 64 17.28 9.60 6.58
C TYR A 64 17.84 11.02 6.46
N ARG A 65 17.10 11.94 5.82
CA ARG A 65 17.51 13.36 5.71
C ARG A 65 17.68 14.04 7.07
N ARG A 66 16.95 13.61 8.11
CA ARG A 66 17.00 14.18 9.45
C ARG A 66 18.06 13.53 10.34
N THR A 67 18.25 12.22 10.22
CA THR A 67 19.08 11.43 11.16
C THR A 67 20.40 10.96 10.56
N GLY A 68 20.54 10.98 9.24
CA GLY A 68 21.70 10.43 8.52
C GLY A 68 21.74 8.90 8.48
N ALA A 69 20.67 8.22 8.90
CA ALA A 69 20.57 6.77 8.92
C ALA A 69 19.17 6.31 8.46
N PHE A 70 19.07 5.12 7.88
CA PHE A 70 17.79 4.47 7.64
C PHE A 70 17.36 3.73 8.91
N GLU A 71 16.08 3.79 9.23
CA GLU A 71 15.48 2.97 10.27
C GLU A 71 14.97 1.67 9.63
N ASP A 72 15.28 0.53 10.24
CA ASP A 72 15.12 -0.81 9.64
C ASP A 72 13.67 -1.08 9.17
N ASP A 73 12.66 -0.53 9.85
CA ASP A 73 11.25 -0.82 9.61
C ASP A 73 10.47 0.32 8.94
N LEU A 74 11.11 1.45 8.60
CA LEU A 74 10.39 2.66 8.18
C LEU A 74 10.22 2.77 6.65
N GLY A 75 11.04 2.02 5.89
CA GLY A 75 11.05 2.05 4.42
C GLY A 75 10.17 1.02 3.72
N LEU A 76 9.59 0.08 4.48
CA LEU A 76 8.73 -0.97 3.94
C LEU A 76 7.43 -1.02 4.74
N PRO A 77 6.26 -0.91 4.08
CA PRO A 77 5.00 -1.16 4.77
C PRO A 77 4.97 -2.60 5.28
N LYS A 78 4.36 -2.80 6.45
CA LYS A 78 3.98 -4.15 6.89
C LYS A 78 2.92 -4.71 5.95
N ASP A 79 2.96 -6.01 5.71
CA ASP A 79 2.06 -6.68 4.77
C ASP A 79 0.58 -6.41 5.12
N GLU A 80 0.22 -6.31 6.42
CA GLU A 80 -1.17 -6.11 6.84
C GLU A 80 -1.76 -4.74 6.51
N VAL A 81 -0.93 -3.73 6.21
CA VAL A 81 -1.42 -2.40 5.83
C VAL A 81 -1.57 -2.24 4.31
N LEU A 82 -1.16 -3.25 3.53
CA LEU A 82 -1.24 -3.20 2.08
C LEU A 82 -2.69 -3.45 1.60
N PRO A 83 -3.24 -2.60 0.72
CA PRO A 83 -4.62 -2.74 0.22
C PRO A 83 -4.96 -4.11 -0.38
N PHE A 84 -4.06 -4.69 -1.18
CA PHE A 84 -4.24 -6.04 -1.72
C PHE A 84 -4.38 -7.09 -0.60
N VAL A 85 -3.53 -7.02 0.43
CA VAL A 85 -3.54 -7.96 1.56
C VAL A 85 -4.79 -7.79 2.42
N ILE A 86 -5.21 -6.54 2.67
CA ILE A 86 -6.46 -6.24 3.40
C ILE A 86 -7.65 -6.92 2.70
N LEU A 87 -7.77 -6.73 1.38
CA LEU A 87 -8.87 -7.32 0.61
C LEU A 87 -8.79 -8.85 0.55
N MET A 88 -7.59 -9.43 0.44
CA MET A 88 -7.39 -10.88 0.52
C MET A 88 -7.83 -11.44 1.87
N LYS A 89 -7.42 -10.83 2.99
CA LYS A 89 -7.80 -11.27 4.35
C LYS A 89 -9.30 -11.19 4.55
N LYS A 90 -9.93 -10.12 4.05
CA LYS A 90 -11.39 -10.01 4.01
C LYS A 90 -12.01 -11.20 3.25
N PHE A 91 -11.56 -11.47 2.03
CA PHE A 91 -12.10 -12.56 1.22
C PHE A 91 -11.91 -13.93 1.90
N ILE A 92 -10.73 -14.18 2.48
CA ILE A 92 -10.42 -15.42 3.23
C ILE A 92 -11.43 -15.60 4.36
N ARG A 93 -11.66 -14.55 5.16
CA ARG A 93 -12.58 -14.58 6.30
C ARG A 93 -14.02 -14.77 5.84
N ASP A 94 -14.46 -14.01 4.85
CA ASP A 94 -15.84 -14.03 4.36
C ASP A 94 -16.20 -15.36 3.67
N ASN A 95 -15.21 -16.14 3.22
CA ASN A 95 -15.40 -17.43 2.53
C ASN A 95 -14.88 -18.65 3.31
N ASP A 96 -14.48 -18.51 4.57
CA ASP A 96 -13.90 -19.57 5.42
C ASP A 96 -12.82 -20.40 4.71
N LEU A 97 -11.83 -19.72 4.09
CA LEU A 97 -10.74 -20.41 3.40
C LEU A 97 -9.78 -21.03 4.42
N ARG A 98 -10.09 -22.25 4.88
CA ARG A 98 -9.41 -22.99 5.95
C ARG A 98 -7.91 -23.23 5.76
N ALA A 99 -7.40 -23.05 4.54
CA ALA A 99 -5.98 -23.13 4.26
C ALA A 99 -5.17 -21.97 4.87
N PHE A 100 -5.85 -20.91 5.31
CA PHE A 100 -5.24 -19.73 5.92
C PHE A 100 -5.57 -19.64 7.41
N ASP A 101 -4.54 -19.42 8.22
CA ASP A 101 -4.68 -19.13 9.66
C ASP A 101 -4.55 -17.62 9.89
N LEU A 102 -5.70 -16.91 9.88
CA LEU A 102 -5.73 -15.46 10.09
C LEU A 102 -5.36 -15.02 11.52
N SER A 103 -5.11 -15.94 12.46
CA SER A 103 -4.59 -15.61 13.78
C SER A 103 -3.08 -15.32 13.76
N LYS A 104 -2.39 -15.70 12.68
CA LYS A 104 -0.97 -15.42 12.45
C LYS A 104 -0.78 -14.18 11.58
N PRO A 105 0.38 -13.50 11.71
CA PRO A 105 0.76 -12.44 10.78
C PRO A 105 0.72 -12.94 9.34
N PHE A 106 0.20 -12.10 8.45
CA PHE A 106 0.15 -12.45 7.03
C PHE A 106 1.50 -12.09 6.44
N SER A 107 2.19 -13.04 5.77
CA SER A 107 3.50 -12.76 5.19
C SER A 107 3.52 -13.08 3.70
N ILE A 108 3.57 -12.04 2.87
CA ILE A 108 3.74 -12.16 1.42
C ILE A 108 5.21 -12.16 0.99
N SER A 109 6.11 -11.76 1.92
CA SER A 109 7.56 -11.70 1.71
C SER A 109 8.26 -13.06 1.82
N THR A 110 7.63 -14.06 2.43
CA THR A 110 8.15 -15.42 2.53
C THR A 110 7.47 -16.36 1.54
N ALA A 111 8.22 -17.30 0.96
CA ALA A 111 7.64 -18.35 0.13
C ALA A 111 6.58 -19.14 0.92
N GLY A 112 5.37 -19.24 0.36
CA GLY A 112 4.22 -19.81 1.06
C GLY A 112 2.92 -19.53 0.33
N LEU A 113 1.83 -20.06 0.89
CA LEU A 113 0.51 -20.01 0.27
C LEU A 113 -0.03 -18.56 0.19
N GLU A 114 0.27 -17.74 1.19
CA GLU A 114 -0.06 -16.32 1.26
C GLU A 114 0.60 -15.54 0.10
N SER A 115 1.88 -15.81 -0.14
CA SER A 115 2.66 -15.20 -1.24
C SER A 115 2.15 -15.67 -2.60
N ASP A 116 1.87 -16.97 -2.76
CA ASP A 116 1.27 -17.51 -4.01
C ASP A 116 -0.11 -16.89 -4.29
N PHE A 117 -0.93 -16.74 -3.25
CA PHE A 117 -2.25 -16.13 -3.37
C PHE A 117 -2.15 -14.65 -3.73
N PHE A 118 -1.23 -13.92 -3.10
CA PHE A 118 -0.96 -12.52 -3.42
C PHE A 118 -0.48 -12.38 -4.87
N ALA A 119 0.53 -13.15 -5.27
CA ALA A 119 1.06 -13.13 -6.62
C ALA A 119 -0.03 -13.44 -7.66
N LYS A 120 -0.91 -14.42 -7.36
CA LYS A 120 -1.99 -14.77 -8.28
C LYS A 120 -3.08 -13.72 -8.35
N PHE A 121 -3.41 -13.07 -7.24
CA PHE A 121 -4.36 -11.97 -7.21
C PHE A 121 -3.81 -10.76 -8.01
N SER A 122 -2.56 -10.38 -7.77
CA SER A 122 -1.87 -9.31 -8.50
C SER A 122 -1.81 -9.59 -10.01
N ASP A 123 -1.51 -10.83 -10.42
CA ASP A 123 -1.54 -11.27 -11.84
C ASP A 123 -2.93 -11.10 -12.48
N VAL A 124 -3.99 -11.48 -11.77
CA VAL A 124 -5.37 -11.30 -12.27
C VAL A 124 -5.71 -9.83 -12.42
N CYS A 125 -5.36 -9.00 -11.44
CA CYS A 125 -5.64 -7.56 -11.49
C CYS A 125 -4.84 -6.84 -12.57
N ALA A 126 -3.55 -7.12 -12.70
CA ALA A 126 -2.71 -6.55 -13.75
C ALA A 126 -3.23 -6.89 -15.15
N SER A 127 -3.79 -8.10 -15.32
CA SER A 127 -4.38 -8.53 -16.58
C SER A 127 -5.78 -7.94 -16.84
N ASN A 128 -6.48 -7.43 -15.82
CA ASN A 128 -7.87 -6.98 -15.92
C ASN A 128 -8.12 -5.72 -15.04
N PRO A 129 -7.62 -4.54 -15.44
CA PRO A 129 -7.67 -3.34 -14.59
C PRO A 129 -9.09 -2.91 -14.18
N SER A 130 -10.07 -3.02 -15.09
CA SER A 130 -11.46 -2.62 -14.82
C SER A 130 -12.29 -3.69 -14.07
N LEU A 131 -11.71 -4.85 -13.77
CA LEU A 131 -12.40 -5.91 -13.03
C LEU A 131 -12.59 -5.47 -11.57
N PRO A 132 -13.76 -5.69 -10.95
CA PRO A 132 -13.92 -5.45 -9.52
C PRO A 132 -12.88 -6.24 -8.73
N ALA A 133 -12.14 -5.57 -7.84
CA ALA A 133 -11.00 -6.17 -7.17
C ALA A 133 -11.38 -7.40 -6.33
N ILE A 134 -12.55 -7.37 -5.69
CA ILE A 134 -13.06 -8.52 -4.92
C ILE A 134 -13.35 -9.74 -5.81
N GLU A 135 -13.76 -9.51 -7.06
CA GLU A 135 -13.96 -10.58 -8.03
C GLU A 135 -12.61 -11.17 -8.46
N ALA A 136 -11.61 -10.31 -8.68
CA ALA A 136 -10.25 -10.75 -8.99
C ALA A 136 -9.64 -11.62 -7.89
N VAL A 137 -9.84 -11.28 -6.60
CA VAL A 137 -9.45 -12.14 -5.46
C VAL A 137 -10.11 -13.51 -5.57
N GLY A 138 -11.42 -13.54 -5.86
CA GLY A 138 -12.16 -14.79 -6.03
C GLY A 138 -11.67 -15.63 -7.22
N GLN A 139 -11.30 -14.99 -8.34
CA GLN A 139 -10.70 -15.68 -9.49
C GLN A 139 -9.32 -16.26 -9.14
N ALA A 140 -8.49 -15.53 -8.40
CA ALA A 140 -7.20 -16.02 -7.93
C ALA A 140 -7.37 -17.23 -6.98
N ALA A 141 -8.30 -17.14 -6.03
CA ALA A 141 -8.62 -18.24 -5.12
C ALA A 141 -9.07 -19.51 -5.88
N LYS A 142 -9.91 -19.35 -6.90
CA LYS A 142 -10.34 -20.46 -7.77
C LYS A 142 -9.18 -21.08 -8.55
N ARG A 143 -8.30 -20.26 -9.13
CA ARG A 143 -7.13 -20.73 -9.89
C ARG A 143 -6.15 -21.51 -9.01
N LEU A 144 -6.04 -21.14 -7.74
CA LEU A 144 -5.25 -21.84 -6.72
C LEU A 144 -6.00 -22.97 -6.02
N LYS A 145 -7.25 -23.24 -6.39
CA LYS A 145 -8.10 -24.29 -5.79
C LYS A 145 -8.29 -24.14 -4.27
N LEU A 146 -8.37 -22.89 -3.79
CA LEU A 146 -8.51 -22.56 -2.37
C LEU A 146 -9.96 -22.57 -1.90
N THR A 147 -10.91 -22.37 -2.81
CA THR A 147 -12.33 -22.50 -2.51
C THR A 147 -12.75 -23.97 -2.52
N PRO A 148 -13.58 -24.43 -1.56
CA PRO A 148 -14.13 -25.78 -1.57
C PRO A 148 -14.76 -26.09 -2.93
N ARG A 149 -14.50 -27.29 -3.47
CA ARG A 149 -15.22 -27.79 -4.64
C ARG A 149 -16.71 -27.78 -4.30
N PRO A 150 -17.61 -27.19 -5.12
CA PRO A 150 -19.03 -27.30 -4.86
C PRO A 150 -19.36 -28.78 -4.76
N ALA A 151 -20.06 -29.18 -3.69
CA ALA A 151 -20.56 -30.53 -3.56
C ALA A 151 -21.41 -30.81 -4.82
N THR A 152 -20.97 -31.74 -5.65
CA THR A 152 -21.79 -32.25 -6.75
C THR A 152 -23.08 -32.79 -6.14
N PRO A 153 -24.26 -32.34 -6.59
CA PRO A 153 -25.53 -32.92 -6.17
C PRO A 153 -25.65 -34.38 -6.60
#